data_AF-E5VHZ4-F1
#
_entry.id   AF-E5VHZ4-F1
#
_cell.length_a   1.000
_cell.length_b   1.000
_cell.length_c   1.000
_cell.angle_alpha   90.00
_cell.angle_beta   90.00
_cell.angle_gamma   90.00
#
_symmetry.space_group_name_H-M   'P 1'
#
loop_
_entity.id
_entity.type
_entity.pdbx_description
1 polymer ?
#
loop_
_entity_poly.entity_id
_entity_poly.type
_entity_poly.pdbx_seq_one_letter_code
_entity_poly.pdbx_strand_id
1 'polypeptide(L)'
;MARLTKLNRQKILDQNEGFTVNTSYDSRNSSYDRQYMVKGGKLYIQESGKTSWADSRYNKEWIATDKETHRFLYDNQWRMNTGGID
;
A
#
# COMPACT_ATOMS: atom_id res chain seq x y z
N MET A 1 5.20 17.87 -0.48
CA MET A 1 4.91 16.51 -0.99
C MET A 1 4.91 16.59 -2.51
N ALA A 2 5.65 15.71 -3.18
CA ALA A 2 5.74 15.70 -4.64
C ALA A 2 4.39 15.37 -5.28
N ARG A 3 4.08 15.94 -6.44
CA ARG A 3 2.81 15.69 -7.10
C ARG A 3 2.72 14.22 -7.57
N LEU A 4 1.64 13.52 -7.26
CA LEU A 4 1.46 12.10 -7.61
C LEU A 4 1.01 11.91 -9.07
N THR A 5 1.78 12.41 -10.03
CA THR A 5 1.63 12.06 -11.45
C THR A 5 2.05 10.60 -11.69
N LYS A 6 1.65 9.99 -12.81
CA LYS A 6 2.05 8.60 -13.12
C LYS A 6 3.57 8.42 -13.11
N LEU A 7 4.30 9.39 -13.64
CA LEU A 7 5.77 9.37 -13.66
C LEU A 7 6.35 9.49 -12.24
N ASN A 8 5.85 10.43 -11.44
CA ASN A 8 6.36 10.65 -10.09
C ASN A 8 6.04 9.48 -9.16
N ARG A 9 4.87 8.84 -9.30
CA ARG A 9 4.55 7.63 -8.55
C ARG A 9 5.59 6.53 -8.80
N GLN A 10 5.99 6.33 -10.07
CA GLN A 10 7.02 5.36 -10.40
C GLN A 10 8.36 5.72 -9.76
N LYS A 11 8.82 6.97 -9.90
CA LYS A 11 10.06 7.44 -9.27
C LYS A 11 10.05 7.25 -7.75
N ILE A 12 8.92 7.54 -7.08
CA ILE A 12 8.80 7.34 -5.63
C ILE A 12 8.93 5.86 -5.29
N LEU A 13 8.27 4.95 -6.03
CA LEU A 13 8.43 3.51 -5.80
C LEU A 13 9.88 3.07 -6.00
N ASP A 14 10.53 3.48 -7.09
CA ASP A 14 11.91 3.11 -7.38
C ASP A 14 12.90 3.63 -6.32
N GLN A 15 12.68 4.85 -5.79
CA GLN A 15 13.51 5.45 -4.73
C GLN A 15 13.30 4.81 -3.34
N ASN A 16 12.24 4.03 -3.15
CA ASN A 16 11.84 3.47 -1.85
C ASN A 16 11.75 1.94 -1.90
N GLU A 17 12.61 1.31 -2.70
CA GLU A 17 12.75 -0.14 -2.73
C GLU A 17 12.99 -0.71 -1.33
N GLY A 18 12.21 -1.73 -0.94
CA GLY A 18 12.25 -2.34 0.39
C GLY A 18 11.44 -1.60 1.46
N PHE A 19 10.80 -0.46 1.14
CA PHE A 19 9.88 0.21 2.07
C PHE A 19 8.72 -0.71 2.42
N THR A 20 8.42 -0.82 3.71
CA THR A 20 7.30 -1.60 4.22
C THR A 20 6.49 -0.80 5.23
N VAL A 21 5.17 -1.01 5.23
CA VAL A 21 4.28 -0.45 6.24
C VAL A 21 3.10 -1.39 6.46
N ASN A 22 2.66 -1.48 7.71
CA ASN A 22 1.49 -2.25 8.11
C ASN A 22 0.37 -1.29 8.53
N THR A 23 -0.85 -1.62 8.16
CA THR A 23 -2.06 -0.93 8.59
C THR A 23 -3.07 -1.95 9.05
N SER A 24 -3.82 -1.63 10.10
CA SER A 24 -4.96 -2.42 10.53
C SER A 24 -6.25 -1.64 10.30
N TYR A 25 -7.31 -2.36 9.96
CA TYR A 25 -8.66 -1.87 9.88
C TYR A 25 -9.53 -2.77 10.74
N ASP A 26 -10.30 -2.16 11.64
CA ASP A 26 -11.27 -2.87 12.46
C ASP A 26 -12.62 -2.16 12.39
N SER A 27 -13.66 -2.94 12.14
CA SER A 27 -15.04 -2.48 12.12
C SER A 27 -15.95 -3.61 12.54
N ARG A 28 -17.20 -3.27 12.88
CA ARG A 28 -18.20 -4.24 13.39
C ARG A 28 -18.37 -5.50 12.53
N ASN A 29 -18.23 -5.38 11.20
CA ASN A 29 -18.52 -6.46 10.26
C ASN A 29 -17.29 -6.96 9.49
N SER A 30 -16.16 -6.28 9.59
CA SER A 30 -14.94 -6.62 8.86
C SER A 30 -13.72 -6.08 9.59
N SER A 31 -12.72 -6.93 9.75
CA SER A 31 -11.42 -6.56 10.31
C SER A 31 -10.33 -7.16 9.45
N TYR A 32 -9.31 -6.39 9.08
CA TYR A 32 -8.17 -6.87 8.32
C TYR A 32 -6.89 -6.14 8.68
N ASP A 33 -5.78 -6.87 8.64
CA ASP A 33 -4.43 -6.35 8.65
C ASP A 33 -3.89 -6.37 7.22
N ARG A 34 -3.23 -5.28 6.84
CA ARG A 34 -2.66 -5.13 5.51
C ARG A 34 -1.19 -4.71 5.60
N GLN A 35 -0.33 -5.47 4.95
CA GLN A 35 1.07 -5.13 4.74
C GLN A 35 1.28 -4.63 3.33
N TYR A 36 2.00 -3.52 3.21
CA TYR A 36 2.44 -2.94 1.95
C TYR A 36 3.95 -3.10 1.84
N MET A 37 4.44 -3.51 0.67
CA MET A 37 5.86 -3.63 0.38
C MET A 37 6.16 -3.05 -0.99
N VAL A 38 7.10 -2.11 -1.05
CA VAL A 38 7.65 -1.62 -2.33
C VAL A 38 8.77 -2.56 -2.75
N LYS A 39 8.60 -3.21 -3.91
CA LYS A 39 9.58 -4.14 -4.47
C LYS A 39 9.55 -4.12 -5.99
N GLY A 40 10.71 -4.08 -6.64
CA GLY A 40 10.86 -4.04 -8.09
C GLY A 40 10.09 -2.90 -8.75
N GLY A 41 10.05 -1.72 -8.11
CA GLY A 41 9.29 -0.56 -8.60
C GLY A 41 7.77 -0.75 -8.59
N LYS A 42 7.26 -1.76 -7.85
CA LYS A 42 5.84 -2.07 -7.70
C LYS A 42 5.45 -2.10 -6.23
N LEU A 43 4.17 -1.86 -5.96
CA LEU A 43 3.61 -2.02 -4.63
C LEU A 43 2.95 -3.39 -4.53
N TYR A 44 3.44 -4.22 -3.61
CA TYR A 44 2.84 -5.49 -3.23
C TYR A 44 1.98 -5.27 -1.99
N ILE A 45 0.79 -5.88 -2.00
CA ILE A 45 -0.17 -5.82 -0.90
C ILE A 45 -0.45 -7.25 -0.44
N GLN A 46 -0.32 -7.47 0.87
CA GLN A 46 -0.82 -8.66 1.54
C GLN A 46 -1.89 -8.23 2.53
N GLU A 47 -3.04 -8.90 2.52
CA GLU A 47 -4.14 -8.65 3.44
C GLU A 47 -4.60 -9.95 4.09
N SER A 48 -4.65 -9.96 5.42
CA SER A 48 -5.24 -11.02 6.21
C SER A 48 -6.41 -10.46 7.01
N GLY A 49 -7.57 -11.08 6.91
CA GLY A 49 -8.77 -10.53 7.53
C GLY A 49 -9.86 -11.56 7.81
N LYS A 50 -10.97 -11.07 8.34
CA LYS A 50 -12.20 -11.82 8.61
C LYS A 50 -13.40 -10.90 8.53
N THR A 51 -14.56 -11.47 8.23
CA THR A 51 -15.85 -10.77 8.34
C THR A 51 -16.62 -11.26 9.58
N SER A 52 -17.84 -10.77 9.78
CA SER A 52 -18.72 -11.22 10.86
C SER A 52 -19.25 -12.66 10.70
N TRP A 53 -18.97 -13.32 9.58
CA TRP A 53 -19.47 -14.66 9.30
C TRP A 53 -18.55 -15.71 9.90
N ALA A 54 -19.14 -16.80 10.42
CA ALA A 54 -18.38 -17.96 10.86
C ALA A 54 -17.56 -18.51 9.67
N ASP A 55 -16.25 -18.68 9.89
CA ASP A 55 -15.27 -19.15 8.90
C ASP A 55 -14.96 -18.20 7.72
N SER A 56 -15.13 -16.88 7.93
CA SER A 56 -14.83 -15.86 6.92
C SER A 56 -13.36 -15.42 6.84
N ARG A 57 -12.43 -16.16 7.46
CA ARG A 57 -11.01 -15.78 7.46
C ARG A 57 -10.45 -15.89 6.05
N TYR A 58 -9.64 -14.92 5.67
CA TYR A 58 -8.97 -14.93 4.37
C TYR A 58 -7.55 -14.37 4.48
N ASN A 59 -6.71 -14.78 3.54
CA ASN A 59 -5.39 -14.21 3.29
C ASN A 59 -5.23 -14.05 1.78
N LYS A 60 -4.87 -12.85 1.32
CA LYS A 60 -4.76 -12.50 -0.09
C LYS A 60 -3.49 -11.70 -0.33
N GLU A 61 -2.85 -11.95 -1.46
CA GLU A 61 -1.69 -11.23 -1.93
C GLU A 61 -1.90 -10.79 -3.38
N TRP A 62 -1.57 -9.55 -3.70
CA TRP A 62 -1.65 -9.02 -5.06
C TRP A 62 -0.69 -7.86 -5.29
N ILE A 63 -0.43 -7.57 -6.56
CA ILE A 63 0.26 -6.34 -6.98
C ILE A 63 -0.80 -5.24 -7.07
N ALA A 64 -0.54 -4.12 -6.41
CA ALA A 64 -1.45 -2.98 -6.38
C ALA A 64 -1.72 -2.44 -7.79
N THR A 65 -2.98 -2.08 -8.02
CA THR A 65 -3.38 -1.30 -9.20
C THR A 65 -2.85 0.14 -9.14
N ASP A 66 -2.94 0.88 -10.24
CA ASP A 66 -2.57 2.32 -10.26
C ASP A 66 -3.36 3.14 -9.23
N LYS A 67 -4.66 2.84 -9.06
CA LYS A 67 -5.51 3.52 -8.07
C LYS A 67 -5.07 3.23 -6.64
N GLU A 68 -4.80 1.96 -6.31
CA GLU A 68 -4.31 1.56 -4.99
C GLU A 68 -2.93 2.15 -4.72
N THR A 69 -2.04 2.13 -5.71
CA THR A 69 -0.71 2.73 -5.62
C THR A 69 -0.80 4.23 -5.36
N HIS A 70 -1.66 4.94 -6.09
CA HIS A 70 -1.88 6.37 -5.86
C HIS A 70 -2.40 6.62 -4.44
N ARG A 71 -3.41 5.86 -3.98
CA ARG A 71 -3.95 6.04 -2.63
C ARG A 71 -2.90 5.77 -1.56
N PHE A 72 -2.17 4.67 -1.69
CA PHE A 72 -1.08 4.31 -0.78
C PHE A 72 -0.03 5.42 -0.68
N LEU A 73 0.43 5.94 -1.82
CA LEU A 73 1.41 7.01 -1.85
C LEU A 73 0.83 8.28 -1.21
N TYR A 74 -0.42 8.65 -1.51
CA TYR A 74 -1.06 9.81 -0.89
C TYR A 74 -1.05 9.74 0.64
N ASP A 75 -1.36 8.56 1.20
CA ASP A 75 -1.44 8.37 2.64
C ASP A 75 -0.05 8.26 3.32
N ASN A 76 0.99 7.79 2.59
CA ASN A 76 2.30 7.45 3.17
C ASN A 76 3.48 8.30 2.69
N GLN A 77 3.28 9.21 1.73
CA GLN A 77 4.37 9.94 1.07
C GLN A 77 5.29 10.68 2.05
N TRP A 78 4.76 11.18 3.16
CA TRP A 78 5.55 11.87 4.18
C TRP A 78 6.59 10.99 4.88
N ARG A 79 6.45 9.65 4.79
CA ARG A 79 7.36 8.66 5.36
C ARG A 79 8.39 8.15 4.34
N MET A 80 8.28 8.57 3.09
CA MET A 80 9.04 8.04 1.97
C MET A 80 10.05 9.08 1.47
N ASN A 81 11.11 8.60 0.83
CA ASN A 81 12.04 9.44 0.11
C ASN A 81 11.36 10.01 -1.14
N THR A 82 11.24 11.33 -1.22
CA THR A 82 10.75 12.03 -2.42
C THR A 82 11.77 13.07 -2.92
N GLY A 83 13.05 12.89 -2.58
CA GLY A 83 14.11 13.81 -2.95
C GLY A 83 14.26 13.94 -4.47
N GLY A 84 14.29 15.18 -4.97
CA GLY A 84 14.46 15.46 -6.40
C GLY A 84 13.25 15.13 -7.26
N ILE A 85 12.06 14.98 -6.67
CA ILE A 85 10.79 14.80 -7.38
C ILE A 85 9.93 16.06 -7.20
N ASP A 86 9.61 16.73 -8.31
CA ASP A 86 8.72 17.89 -8.40
C ASP A 86 7.28 17.46 -8.73
#